data_AF-A0A7W0X9E0-F1
#
_entry.id   AF-A0A7W0X9E0-F1
#
_cell.length_a   1.000
_cell.length_b   1.000
_cell.length_c   1.000
_cell.angle_alpha   90.00
_cell.angle_beta   90.00
_cell.angle_gamma   90.00
#
_symmetry.space_group_name_H-M   'P 1'
#
loop_
_entity.id
_entity.type
_entity.pdbx_description
1 polymer ?
#
loop_
_entity_poly.entity_id
_entity_poly.type
_entity_poly.pdbx_seq_one_letter_code
_entity_poly.pdbx_strand_id
1 'polypeptide(L)'
;MTHRALPALGVLAAVALAVGVATGSGRDSGSERVARQFALAWQRGDYEAMHSLISDPARRRYSAAAFKRAYERAAVTATADSLRVGDPSGGKDGRVRIGVRTRTRLFGDLRGSVELRVGGERVDWSPDLAFPGLDGGEMLVRRTIEPRRGTIVSVDDKVLAEGPAGARSSPLGELASSIAGSVAPSADPKERTALYRRG
;
A
#
# COMPACT_ATOMS: atom_id res chain seq x y z
N MET A 1 -35.20 -41.84 -21.94
CA MET A 1 -35.10 -40.49 -21.32
C MET A 1 -33.67 -40.31 -20.84
N THR A 2 -32.90 -39.52 -21.57
CA THR A 2 -31.46 -39.31 -21.37
C THR A 2 -31.23 -37.97 -20.67
N HIS A 3 -30.86 -37.97 -19.40
CA HIS A 3 -30.38 -36.76 -18.74
C HIS A 3 -28.86 -36.71 -18.84
N ARG A 4 -28.37 -35.78 -19.67
CA ARG A 4 -26.95 -35.47 -19.87
C ARG A 4 -26.51 -34.34 -18.93
N ALA A 5 -25.41 -34.60 -18.25
CA ALA A 5 -24.26 -33.73 -17.94
C ALA A 5 -24.46 -32.27 -17.47
N LEU A 6 -24.00 -31.99 -16.25
CA LEU A 6 -23.56 -30.69 -15.74
C LEU A 6 -22.38 -30.13 -16.59
N PRO A 7 -22.14 -28.80 -16.62
CA PRO A 7 -21.14 -28.28 -15.69
C PRO A 7 -21.37 -26.87 -15.12
N ALA A 8 -20.86 -26.73 -13.90
CA ALA A 8 -20.50 -25.50 -13.21
C ALA A 8 -19.66 -24.52 -14.07
N LEU A 9 -20.32 -23.58 -14.74
CA LEU A 9 -19.71 -22.43 -15.42
C LEU A 9 -20.49 -21.14 -15.10
N GLY A 10 -20.74 -20.89 -13.82
CA GLY A 10 -21.54 -19.73 -13.37
C GLY A 10 -20.84 -18.77 -12.40
N VAL A 11 -19.61 -19.08 -11.95
CA VAL A 11 -19.00 -18.34 -10.81
C VAL A 11 -17.75 -17.52 -11.21
N LEU A 12 -17.32 -17.56 -12.48
CA LEU A 12 -16.16 -16.79 -12.98
C LEU A 12 -16.50 -15.44 -13.64
N ALA A 13 -17.73 -14.92 -13.52
CA ALA A 13 -18.16 -13.72 -14.24
C ALA A 13 -18.67 -12.56 -13.36
N ALA A 14 -18.34 -12.52 -12.06
CA ALA A 14 -18.90 -11.53 -11.13
C ALA A 14 -17.85 -10.68 -10.37
N VAL A 15 -16.68 -10.40 -10.95
CA VAL A 15 -15.72 -9.40 -10.41
C VAL A 15 -15.46 -8.23 -11.37
N ALA A 16 -16.05 -8.23 -12.57
CA ALA A 16 -15.79 -7.20 -13.59
C ALA A 16 -16.72 -5.97 -13.54
N LEU A 17 -17.64 -5.86 -12.58
CA LEU A 17 -18.66 -4.79 -12.60
C LEU A 17 -18.68 -3.94 -11.32
N ALA A 18 -17.60 -3.20 -11.10
CA ALA A 18 -17.60 -2.00 -10.26
C ALA A 18 -16.84 -0.88 -10.98
N VAL A 19 -17.30 -0.57 -12.19
CA VAL A 19 -16.95 0.65 -12.92
C VAL A 19 -18.26 1.40 -13.15
N GLY A 20 -18.40 2.55 -12.50
CA GLY A 20 -19.54 3.45 -12.63
C GLY A 20 -19.75 4.23 -11.32
N VAL A 21 -20.00 5.53 -11.29
CA VAL A 21 -20.33 6.52 -12.32
C VAL A 21 -19.98 7.91 -11.75
N ALA A 22 -19.30 8.77 -12.50
CA ALA A 22 -19.54 10.22 -12.47
C ALA A 22 -19.12 10.84 -13.81
N THR A 23 -20.09 11.46 -14.45
CA THR A 23 -20.13 12.10 -15.76
C THR A 23 -19.01 13.13 -16.04
N GLY A 24 -18.34 12.96 -17.18
CA GLY A 24 -17.60 14.01 -17.88
C GLY A 24 -17.83 13.88 -19.39
N SER A 25 -18.91 14.44 -19.90
CA SER A 25 -19.31 14.42 -21.32
C SER A 25 -18.52 15.42 -22.17
N GLY A 26 -17.19 15.37 -22.08
CA GLY A 26 -16.24 16.07 -22.94
C GLY A 26 -15.21 15.06 -23.43
N ARG A 27 -14.71 15.21 -24.66
CA ARG A 27 -13.55 14.42 -25.08
C ARG A 27 -12.39 14.75 -24.15
N ASP A 28 -11.91 13.76 -23.38
CA ASP A 28 -10.70 13.89 -22.55
C ASP A 28 -9.61 14.63 -23.35
N SER A 29 -9.08 15.70 -22.77
CA SER A 29 -7.91 16.40 -23.30
C SER A 29 -6.74 15.42 -23.48
N GLY A 30 -5.78 15.76 -24.36
CA GLY A 30 -4.57 14.93 -24.51
C GLY A 30 -3.85 14.67 -23.18
N SER A 31 -3.80 15.70 -22.32
CA SER A 31 -3.28 15.59 -20.96
C SER A 31 -4.08 14.62 -20.08
N GLU A 32 -5.41 14.68 -20.10
CA GLU A 32 -6.25 13.75 -19.32
C GLU A 32 -6.11 12.32 -19.80
N ARG A 33 -5.98 12.08 -21.12
CA ARG A 33 -5.76 10.73 -21.65
C ARG A 33 -4.44 10.13 -21.16
N VAL A 34 -3.34 10.88 -21.24
CA VAL A 34 -2.03 10.41 -20.75
C VAL A 34 -2.05 10.20 -19.25
N ALA A 35 -2.65 11.12 -18.49
CA ALA A 35 -2.84 10.99 -17.06
C ALA A 35 -3.66 9.74 -16.70
N ARG A 36 -4.74 9.46 -17.44
CA ARG A 36 -5.54 8.24 -17.30
C ARG A 36 -4.71 6.98 -17.55
N GLN A 37 -3.93 6.95 -18.64
CA GLN A 37 -3.08 5.80 -18.97
C GLN A 37 -2.04 5.55 -17.87
N PHE A 38 -1.38 6.61 -17.39
CA PHE A 38 -0.41 6.53 -16.29
C PHE A 38 -1.05 5.98 -15.01
N ALA A 39 -2.21 6.53 -14.62
CA ALA A 39 -2.92 6.10 -13.41
C ALA A 39 -3.45 4.67 -13.50
N LEU A 40 -3.96 4.24 -14.66
CA LEU A 40 -4.40 2.86 -14.86
C LEU A 40 -3.24 1.87 -14.87
N ALA A 41 -2.08 2.26 -15.42
CA ALA A 41 -0.85 1.45 -15.32
C ALA A 41 -0.40 1.34 -13.85
N TRP A 42 -0.46 2.44 -13.09
CA TRP A 42 -0.16 2.43 -11.65
C TRP A 42 -1.10 1.51 -10.86
N GLN A 43 -2.41 1.58 -11.14
CA GLN A 43 -3.41 0.69 -10.53
C GLN A 43 -3.11 -0.79 -10.78
N ARG A 44 -2.53 -1.14 -11.93
CA ARG A 44 -2.13 -2.52 -12.27
C ARG A 44 -0.74 -2.92 -11.76
N GLY A 45 0.04 -1.98 -11.20
CA GLY A 45 1.44 -2.21 -10.84
C GLY A 45 2.39 -2.29 -12.03
N ASP A 46 1.96 -1.78 -13.20
CA ASP A 46 2.73 -1.82 -14.45
C ASP A 46 3.69 -0.63 -14.55
N TYR A 47 4.80 -0.72 -13.79
CA TYR A 47 5.78 0.35 -13.71
C TYR A 47 6.56 0.58 -15.01
N GLU A 48 6.64 -0.42 -15.88
CA GLU A 48 7.26 -0.30 -17.20
C GLU A 48 6.40 0.57 -18.11
N ALA A 49 5.10 0.29 -18.20
CA ALA A 49 4.17 1.14 -18.93
C ALA A 49 4.15 2.57 -18.38
N MET A 50 4.15 2.74 -17.06
CA MET A 50 4.25 4.08 -16.45
C MET A 50 5.53 4.81 -16.85
N HIS A 51 6.69 4.15 -16.80
CA HIS A 51 7.98 4.76 -17.16
C HIS A 51 8.04 5.16 -18.64
N SER A 52 7.39 4.40 -19.52
CA SER A 52 7.28 4.75 -20.95
C SER A 52 6.52 6.08 -21.19
N LEU A 53 5.63 6.46 -20.27
CA LEU A 53 4.78 7.66 -20.35
C LEU A 53 5.43 8.91 -19.75
N ILE A 54 6.60 8.83 -19.10
CA ILE A 54 7.25 10.00 -18.48
C ILE A 54 8.11 10.78 -19.49
N SER A 55 8.36 12.05 -19.21
CA SER A 55 9.12 12.96 -20.06
C SER A 55 10.57 12.48 -20.28
N ASP A 56 11.19 12.87 -21.41
CA ASP A 56 12.60 12.54 -21.67
C ASP A 56 13.56 13.10 -20.61
N PRO A 57 13.39 14.35 -20.10
CA PRO A 57 14.13 14.81 -18.94
C PRO A 57 13.99 13.90 -17.71
N ALA A 58 12.77 13.46 -17.38
CA ALA A 58 12.53 12.57 -16.26
C ALA A 58 13.21 11.20 -16.47
N ARG A 59 13.14 10.62 -17.68
CA ARG A 59 13.83 9.36 -18.01
C ARG A 59 15.35 9.46 -17.92
N ARG A 60 15.94 10.58 -18.31
CA ARG A 60 17.38 10.82 -18.17
C ARG A 60 17.79 10.92 -16.70
N ARG A 61 16.95 11.54 -15.86
CA ARG A 61 17.22 11.70 -14.43
C ARG A 61 16.94 10.44 -13.62
N TYR A 62 15.95 9.65 -14.03
CA TYR A 62 15.46 8.50 -13.29
C TYR A 62 15.34 7.27 -14.20
N SER A 63 16.23 6.31 -13.98
CA SER A 63 16.16 5.01 -14.64
C SER A 63 14.87 4.27 -14.30
N ALA A 64 14.45 3.34 -15.15
CA ALA A 64 13.27 2.49 -14.90
C ALA A 64 13.36 1.77 -13.55
N ALA A 65 14.55 1.29 -13.17
CA ALA A 65 14.79 0.67 -11.87
C ALA A 65 14.62 1.67 -10.70
N ALA A 66 15.11 2.90 -10.83
CA ALA A 66 14.94 3.92 -9.78
C ALA A 66 13.47 4.34 -9.62
N PHE A 67 12.77 4.50 -10.75
CA PHE A 67 11.33 4.79 -10.83
C PHE A 67 10.52 3.70 -10.12
N LYS A 68 10.68 2.44 -10.54
CA LYS A 68 10.01 1.28 -9.94
C LYS A 68 10.26 1.21 -8.43
N ARG A 69 11.52 1.36 -8.03
CA ARG A 69 11.91 1.31 -6.61
C ARG A 69 11.28 2.44 -5.78
N ALA A 70 10.97 3.59 -6.36
CA ALA A 70 10.27 4.67 -5.66
C ALA A 70 8.84 4.25 -5.28
N TYR A 71 8.08 3.70 -6.24
CA TYR A 71 6.75 3.17 -6.00
C TYR A 71 6.74 1.97 -5.05
N GLU A 72 7.67 1.02 -5.20
CA GLU A 72 7.76 -0.14 -4.32
C GLU A 72 8.06 0.26 -2.87
N ARG A 73 9.00 1.21 -2.65
CA ARG A 73 9.28 1.71 -1.30
C ARG A 73 8.05 2.39 -0.69
N ALA A 74 7.34 3.21 -1.45
CA ALA A 74 6.12 3.85 -0.98
C ALA A 74 5.05 2.80 -0.61
N ALA A 75 4.83 1.80 -1.46
CA ALA A 75 3.87 0.72 -1.22
C ALA A 75 4.22 -0.10 0.04
N VAL A 76 5.49 -0.47 0.22
CA VAL A 76 5.95 -1.20 1.41
C VAL A 76 5.78 -0.36 2.68
N THR A 77 6.17 0.92 2.65
CA THR A 77 6.01 1.81 3.81
C THR A 77 4.53 2.02 4.16
N ALA A 78 3.67 2.21 3.17
CA ALA A 78 2.23 2.34 3.36
C ALA A 78 1.53 1.02 3.73
N THR A 79 2.19 -0.14 3.59
CA THR A 79 1.55 -1.46 3.64
C THR A 79 0.42 -1.62 2.63
N ALA A 80 0.60 -1.06 1.44
CA ALA A 80 -0.39 -1.06 0.38
C ALA A 80 -0.62 -2.48 -0.17
N ASP A 81 -1.88 -2.91 -0.19
CA ASP A 81 -2.31 -4.18 -0.82
C ASP A 81 -2.84 -3.95 -2.23
N SER A 82 -3.60 -2.86 -2.41
CA SER A 82 -4.18 -2.50 -3.70
C SER A 82 -4.46 -1.00 -3.76
N LEU A 83 -4.58 -0.49 -4.98
CA LEU A 83 -4.84 0.91 -5.25
C LEU A 83 -6.01 1.01 -6.24
N ARG A 84 -6.80 2.07 -6.09
CA ARG A 84 -7.87 2.46 -7.02
C ARG A 84 -7.67 3.91 -7.41
N VAL A 85 -7.72 4.19 -8.71
CA VAL A 85 -7.63 5.55 -9.24
C VAL A 85 -9.02 6.04 -9.66
N GLY A 86 -9.30 7.31 -9.38
CA GLY A 86 -10.46 8.01 -9.90
C GLY A 86 -10.23 8.56 -11.31
N ASP A 87 -11.27 9.15 -11.88
CA ASP A 87 -11.16 9.83 -13.16
C ASP A 87 -10.22 11.04 -13.08
N PRO A 88 -9.35 11.25 -14.09
CA PRO A 88 -8.54 12.45 -14.16
C PRO A 88 -9.43 13.68 -14.33
N SER A 89 -9.05 14.76 -13.66
CA SER A 89 -9.69 16.07 -13.79
C SER A 89 -8.64 17.08 -14.22
N GLY A 90 -8.78 17.58 -15.46
CA GLY A 90 -7.87 18.57 -16.03
C GLY A 90 -8.01 19.94 -15.36
N GLY A 91 -6.86 20.56 -15.11
CA GLY A 91 -6.71 21.98 -14.78
C GLY A 91 -6.08 22.74 -15.95
N LYS A 92 -5.74 24.02 -15.71
CA LYS A 92 -5.00 24.83 -16.68
C LYS A 92 -3.56 24.30 -16.84
N ASP A 93 -2.98 24.49 -18.03
CA ASP A 93 -1.56 24.25 -18.33
C ASP A 93 -1.09 22.79 -18.17
N GLY A 94 -1.94 21.82 -18.49
CA GLY A 94 -1.57 20.41 -18.46
C GLY A 94 -1.43 19.81 -17.06
N ARG A 95 -1.82 20.53 -16.00
CA ARG A 95 -1.98 19.97 -14.65
C ARG A 95 -3.23 19.10 -14.61
N VAL A 96 -3.10 17.84 -14.24
CA VAL A 96 -4.22 16.90 -14.15
C VAL A 96 -4.23 16.26 -12.77
N ARG A 97 -5.35 16.40 -12.05
CA ARG A 97 -5.52 15.81 -10.73
C ARG A 97 -6.18 14.44 -10.83
N ILE A 98 -5.65 13.47 -10.09
CA ILE A 98 -6.17 12.12 -10.02
C ILE A 98 -6.37 11.75 -8.55
N GLY A 99 -7.61 11.39 -8.19
CA GLY A 99 -7.91 10.83 -6.87
C GLY A 99 -7.36 9.42 -6.76
N VAL A 100 -6.74 9.09 -5.62
CA VAL A 100 -6.13 7.79 -5.36
C VAL A 100 -6.63 7.28 -4.01
N ARG A 101 -7.15 6.05 -4.01
CA ARG A 101 -7.49 5.30 -2.80
C ARG A 101 -6.58 4.09 -2.69
N THR A 102 -5.78 4.06 -1.64
CA THR A 102 -4.86 2.96 -1.35
C THR A 102 -5.41 2.15 -0.19
N ARG A 103 -5.74 0.88 -0.43
CA ARG A 103 -6.07 -0.06 0.63
C ARG A 103 -4.77 -0.54 1.27
N THR A 104 -4.70 -0.44 2.58
CA THR A 104 -3.52 -0.86 3.34
C THR A 104 -3.87 -1.91 4.38
N ARG A 105 -2.89 -2.74 4.75
CA ARG A 105 -3.05 -3.74 5.81
C ARG A 105 -3.19 -3.11 7.19
N LEU A 106 -2.41 -2.06 7.46
CA LEU A 106 -2.26 -1.51 8.81
C LEU A 106 -2.96 -0.18 9.06
N PHE A 107 -3.25 0.60 8.02
CA PHE A 107 -3.80 1.96 8.15
C PHE A 107 -5.22 2.10 7.58
N GLY A 108 -5.85 0.99 7.19
CA GLY A 108 -7.14 1.01 6.50
C GLY A 108 -7.03 1.61 5.09
N ASP A 109 -8.08 2.30 4.65
CA ASP A 109 -8.10 2.94 3.34
C ASP A 109 -7.56 4.38 3.41
N LEU A 110 -6.40 4.61 2.82
CA LEU A 110 -5.81 5.92 2.65
C LEU A 110 -6.38 6.58 1.39
N ARG A 111 -6.77 7.85 1.49
CA ARG A 111 -7.30 8.65 0.37
C ARG A 111 -6.44 9.88 0.19
N GLY A 112 -6.12 10.19 -1.06
CA GLY A 112 -5.42 11.41 -1.42
C GLY A 112 -5.51 11.65 -2.92
N SER A 113 -4.71 12.57 -3.42
CA SER A 113 -4.59 12.83 -4.85
C SER A 113 -3.14 13.00 -5.26
N VAL A 114 -2.88 12.71 -6.54
CA VAL A 114 -1.66 13.14 -7.22
C VAL A 114 -2.02 14.20 -8.25
N GLU A 115 -1.14 15.18 -8.42
CA GLU A 115 -1.25 16.19 -9.47
C GLU A 115 -0.14 15.96 -10.50
N LEU A 116 -0.53 15.44 -11.67
CA LEU A 116 0.41 15.18 -12.75
C LEU A 116 0.57 16.45 -13.60
N ARG A 117 1.81 16.83 -13.89
CA ARG A 117 2.10 17.80 -14.95
C ARG A 117 2.31 17.05 -16.25
N VAL A 118 1.45 17.29 -17.24
CA VAL A 118 1.53 16.65 -18.55
C VAL A 118 1.92 17.70 -19.59
N GLY A 119 3.07 17.51 -20.22
CA GLY A 119 3.58 18.35 -21.30
C GLY A 119 4.02 17.49 -22.49
N GLY A 120 3.63 17.88 -23.71
CA GLY A 120 3.96 17.11 -24.91
C GLY A 120 3.52 15.64 -24.83
N GLU A 121 2.34 15.38 -24.29
CA GLU A 121 1.78 14.04 -24.05
C GLU A 121 2.62 13.12 -23.14
N ARG A 122 3.47 13.71 -22.29
CA ARG A 122 4.32 12.97 -21.35
C ARG A 122 4.16 13.54 -19.94
N VAL A 123 4.28 12.68 -18.92
CA VAL A 123 4.23 13.08 -17.52
C VAL A 123 5.60 13.61 -17.08
N ASP A 124 5.67 14.83 -16.58
CA ASP A 124 6.85 15.32 -15.89
C ASP A 124 6.90 14.68 -14.49
N TRP A 125 7.72 13.64 -14.36
CA TRP A 125 7.73 12.79 -13.17
C TRP A 125 8.83 13.18 -12.20
N SER A 126 8.47 13.16 -10.92
CA SER A 126 9.37 13.28 -9.77
C SER A 126 8.99 12.29 -8.66
N PRO A 127 9.91 11.97 -7.72
CA PRO A 127 9.67 10.96 -6.69
C PRO A 127 8.48 11.21 -5.76
N ASP A 128 8.05 12.45 -5.58
CA ASP A 128 6.84 12.82 -4.84
C ASP A 128 5.56 12.25 -5.46
N LEU A 129 5.55 11.92 -6.76
CA LEU A 129 4.43 11.23 -7.40
C LEU A 129 4.33 9.74 -7.06
N ALA A 130 5.22 9.21 -6.21
CA ALA A 130 5.22 7.80 -5.82
C ALA A 130 4.10 7.43 -4.84
N PHE A 131 3.48 8.42 -4.18
CA PHE A 131 2.38 8.20 -3.25
C PHE A 131 1.45 9.44 -3.22
N PRO A 132 0.13 9.29 -3.08
CA PRO A 132 -0.77 10.44 -3.03
C PRO A 132 -0.52 11.33 -1.80
N GLY A 133 -0.51 12.65 -2.03
CA GLY A 133 -0.38 13.66 -0.98
C GLY A 133 1.06 13.95 -0.52
N LEU A 134 2.09 13.51 -1.26
CA LEU A 134 3.46 13.97 -1.03
C LEU A 134 3.73 15.27 -1.80
N ASP A 135 4.42 16.20 -1.16
CA ASP A 135 4.99 17.38 -1.79
C ASP A 135 6.43 17.13 -2.27
N GLY A 136 6.96 18.09 -3.04
CA GLY A 136 8.30 18.01 -3.62
C GLY A 136 9.40 17.80 -2.58
N GLY A 137 10.06 16.64 -2.63
CA GLY A 137 11.13 16.26 -1.71
C GLY A 137 10.66 15.54 -0.45
N GLU A 138 9.34 15.40 -0.25
CA GLU A 138 8.80 14.61 0.86
C GLU A 138 8.96 13.11 0.63
N MET A 139 8.97 12.36 1.73
CA MET A 139 9.06 10.92 1.72
C MET A 139 8.13 10.31 2.74
N LEU A 140 7.50 9.20 2.37
CA LEU A 140 6.68 8.45 3.28
C LEU A 140 7.55 7.74 4.34
N VAL A 141 7.15 7.85 5.60
CA VAL A 141 7.74 7.11 6.73
C VAL A 141 6.66 6.33 7.48
N ARG A 142 7.03 5.19 8.05
CA ARG A 142 6.17 4.39 8.92
C ARG A 142 6.78 4.33 10.31
N ARG A 143 5.98 4.60 11.33
CA ARG A 143 6.34 4.40 12.74
C ARG A 143 5.44 3.31 13.33
N THR A 144 6.06 2.35 14.00
CA THR A 144 5.37 1.28 14.73
C THR A 144 5.65 1.49 16.21
N ILE A 145 4.59 1.63 17.01
CA ILE A 145 4.69 1.73 18.47
C ILE A 145 4.27 0.37 19.01
N GLU A 146 5.16 -0.30 19.74
CA GLU A 146 4.86 -1.61 20.31
C GLU A 146 3.80 -1.47 21.42
N PRO A 147 2.66 -2.19 21.33
CA PRO A 147 1.67 -2.18 22.40
C PRO A 147 2.24 -2.88 23.63
N ARG A 148 1.95 -2.35 24.83
CA ARG A 148 2.26 -3.04 26.08
C ARG A 148 1.35 -4.26 26.19
N ARG A 149 1.94 -5.45 26.36
CA ARG A 149 1.20 -6.68 26.58
C ARG A 149 0.56 -6.65 27.97
N GLY A 150 -0.71 -7.10 28.06
CA GLY A 150 -1.45 -7.14 29.31
C GLY A 150 -0.80 -8.05 30.36
N THR A 151 -1.07 -7.75 31.62
CA THR A 151 -0.76 -8.64 32.74
C THR A 151 -1.70 -9.85 32.69
N ILE A 152 -1.14 -11.04 32.89
CA ILE A 152 -1.90 -12.28 33.05
C ILE A 152 -2.09 -12.47 34.54
N VAL A 153 -3.34 -12.62 34.96
CA VAL A 153 -3.72 -12.83 36.35
C VAL A 153 -4.42 -14.18 36.53
N SER A 154 -4.39 -14.71 37.74
CA SER A 154 -5.19 -15.86 38.16
C SER A 154 -6.64 -15.45 38.43
N VAL A 155 -7.49 -16.44 38.75
CA VAL A 155 -8.91 -16.23 39.11
C VAL A 155 -9.09 -15.36 40.36
N ASP A 156 -8.07 -15.28 41.22
CA ASP A 156 -8.01 -14.45 42.44
C ASP A 156 -7.15 -13.19 42.26
N ASP A 157 -7.02 -12.68 41.02
CA ASP A 157 -6.31 -11.44 40.64
C ASP A 157 -4.80 -11.41 40.95
N LYS A 158 -4.18 -12.55 41.29
CA LYS A 158 -2.72 -12.61 41.49
C LYS A 158 -2.01 -12.57 40.14
N VAL A 159 -0.95 -11.76 40.05
CA VAL A 159 -0.12 -11.66 38.85
C VAL A 159 0.59 -13.00 38.59
N LEU A 160 0.30 -13.59 37.45
CA LEU A 160 1.00 -14.76 36.94
C LEU A 160 2.14 -14.37 36.01
N ALA A 161 1.93 -13.34 35.19
CA ALA A 161 3.00 -12.78 34.38
C ALA A 161 2.72 -11.32 33.97
N GLU A 162 3.76 -10.51 33.88
CA GLU A 162 3.67 -9.09 33.50
C GLU A 162 4.87 -8.65 32.64
N GLY A 163 4.87 -7.39 32.21
CA GLY A 163 5.94 -6.82 31.39
C GLY A 163 5.78 -7.02 29.87
N PRO A 164 6.69 -6.45 29.07
CA PRO A 164 6.64 -6.48 27.61
C PRO A 164 6.85 -7.88 27.07
N ALA A 165 6.42 -8.14 25.82
CA ALA A 165 6.45 -9.47 25.22
C ALA A 165 7.85 -10.11 25.23
N GLY A 166 8.91 -9.31 25.06
CA GLY A 166 10.29 -9.79 25.04
C GLY A 166 11.03 -9.86 26.38
N ALA A 167 10.41 -9.42 27.48
CA ALA A 167 11.00 -9.45 28.81
C ALA A 167 9.91 -9.68 29.87
N ARG A 168 9.16 -10.77 29.69
CA ARG A 168 8.09 -11.16 30.62
C ARG A 168 8.70 -11.63 31.94
N SER A 169 8.12 -11.16 33.04
CA SER A 169 8.45 -11.60 34.39
C SER A 169 7.24 -12.28 35.04
N SER A 170 7.52 -13.16 36.01
CA SER A 170 6.50 -13.78 36.86
C SER A 170 6.92 -13.64 38.32
N PRO A 171 6.00 -13.27 39.24
CA PRO A 171 6.27 -13.31 40.68
C PRO A 171 6.60 -14.71 41.20
N LEU A 172 6.23 -15.76 40.46
CA LEU A 172 6.52 -17.16 40.81
C LEU A 172 7.97 -17.57 40.47
N GLY A 173 8.76 -16.68 39.84
CA GLY A 173 10.16 -16.93 39.51
C GLY A 173 10.37 -18.19 38.66
N GLU A 174 11.39 -18.98 39.00
CA GLU A 174 11.77 -20.22 38.30
C GLU A 174 10.64 -21.27 38.24
N LEU A 175 9.72 -21.28 39.21
CA LEU A 175 8.59 -22.21 39.19
C LEU A 175 7.69 -21.99 37.98
N ALA A 176 7.44 -20.74 37.60
CA ALA A 176 6.67 -20.44 36.39
C ALA A 176 7.37 -20.95 35.11
N SER A 177 8.69 -20.73 35.02
CA SER A 177 9.50 -21.18 33.89
C SER A 177 9.53 -22.70 33.75
N SER A 178 9.56 -23.43 34.87
CA SER A 178 9.58 -24.90 34.88
C SER A 178 8.27 -25.55 34.38
N ILE A 179 7.12 -24.87 34.57
CA ILE A 179 5.80 -25.39 34.19
C ILE A 179 5.43 -24.97 32.77
N ALA A 180 5.60 -23.69 32.44
CA ALA A 180 5.16 -23.14 31.15
C ALA A 180 6.20 -23.32 30.03
N GLY A 181 7.45 -23.59 30.38
CA GLY A 181 8.58 -23.43 29.47
C GLY A 181 8.86 -21.96 29.15
N SER A 182 10.01 -21.69 28.55
CA SER A 182 10.37 -20.35 28.09
C SER A 182 10.58 -20.35 26.57
N VAL A 183 10.08 -19.31 25.92
CA VAL A 183 10.40 -19.00 24.53
C VAL A 183 11.02 -17.61 24.53
N ALA A 184 12.33 -17.56 24.29
CA ALA A 184 13.01 -16.29 24.10
C ALA A 184 12.56 -15.68 22.76
N PRO A 185 12.45 -14.34 22.67
CA PRO A 185 12.39 -13.68 21.37
C PRO A 185 13.58 -14.10 20.51
N SER A 186 13.46 -13.97 19.18
CA SER A 186 14.66 -14.06 18.34
C SER A 186 15.74 -13.14 18.90
N ALA A 187 16.93 -13.69 19.09
CA ALA A 187 18.08 -12.99 19.62
C ALA A 187 18.59 -11.91 18.65
N ASP A 188 18.20 -11.96 17.37
CA ASP A 188 18.56 -10.94 16.38
C ASP A 188 17.54 -9.78 16.38
N PRO A 189 17.95 -8.57 16.79
CA PRO A 189 17.10 -7.39 16.71
C PRO A 189 16.57 -7.13 15.29
N LYS A 190 17.35 -7.45 14.24
CA LYS A 190 16.95 -7.24 12.84
C LYS A 190 15.80 -8.15 12.45
N GLU A 191 15.80 -9.39 12.94
CA GLU A 191 14.75 -10.37 12.67
C GLU A 191 13.44 -9.98 13.35
N ARG A 192 13.49 -9.51 14.61
CA ARG A 192 12.31 -8.92 15.27
C ARG A 192 11.79 -7.70 14.52
N THR A 193 12.66 -6.77 14.13
CA THR A 193 12.25 -5.60 13.33
C THR A 193 11.66 -6.02 11.97
N ALA A 194 12.18 -7.10 11.36
CA ALA A 194 11.64 -7.62 10.11
C ALA A 194 10.23 -8.20 10.30
N LEU A 195 9.95 -8.89 11.41
CA LEU A 195 8.61 -9.38 11.76
C LEU A 195 7.62 -8.22 11.89
N TYR A 196 7.94 -7.21 12.68
CA TYR A 196 7.09 -6.02 12.80
C TYR A 196 6.96 -5.24 11.49
N ARG A 197 7.96 -5.32 10.60
CA ARG A 197 7.89 -4.66 9.29
C ARG A 197 6.88 -5.29 8.34
N ARG A 198 6.54 -6.58 8.52
CA ARG A 198 5.60 -7.34 7.67
C ARG A 198 4.14 -6.98 7.92
N GLY A 199 3.85 -6.31 9.03
CA GLY A 199 2.50 -5.94 9.45
C GLY A 199 1.79 -7.10 10.10
#